data_AF-A0A0D8XW19-F1
#
_entry.id   AF-A0A0D8XW19-F1
#
_cell.length_a   1.000
_cell.length_b   1.000
_cell.length_c   1.000
_cell.angle_alpha   90.00
_cell.angle_beta   90.00
_cell.angle_gamma   90.00
#
_symmetry.space_group_name_H-M   'P 1'
#
loop_
_entity.id
_entity.type
_entity.pdbx_description
1 polymer ?
#
loop_
_entity_poly.entity_id
_entity_poly.type
_entity_poly.pdbx_seq_one_letter_code
_entity_poly.pdbx_strand_id
1 'polypeptide(L)'
;MHPVQQQQKLDYAFVLLDDKGNMSSTTAFAQLLDFWARVTPAILQLLSHSKVLADMVNLHFLNTIQALQQVNSALLCQLYPMWAPILTAYHSQVPNQLRIKLDSCENQPSLTPPPISEWLKKVRYKIAQVELQTSAASPYYNV
;
A
#
# COMPACT_ATOMS: atom_id res chain seq x y z
N MET A 1 38.14 11.19 -15.56
CA MET A 1 37.74 9.75 -15.61
C MET A 1 36.85 9.48 -14.39
N HIS A 2 35.52 9.55 -14.44
CA HIS A 2 34.69 9.18 -13.27
C HIS A 2 33.17 8.88 -13.46
N PRO A 3 32.47 9.18 -14.58
CA PRO A 3 31.02 8.90 -14.64
C PRO A 3 30.67 7.46 -15.06
N VAL A 4 31.47 6.82 -15.92
CA VAL A 4 31.17 5.48 -16.48
C VAL A 4 31.27 4.38 -15.41
N GLN A 5 32.20 4.48 -14.46
CA GLN A 5 32.36 3.47 -13.41
C GLN A 5 31.24 3.51 -12.36
N GLN A 6 30.57 4.66 -12.18
CA GLN A 6 29.46 4.78 -11.24
C GLN A 6 28.17 4.20 -11.84
N GLN A 7 27.94 4.39 -13.14
CA GLN A 7 26.84 3.76 -13.87
C GLN A 7 27.01 2.23 -13.90
N GLN A 8 28.21 1.76 -14.22
CA GLN A 8 28.50 0.33 -14.24
C GLN A 8 28.33 -0.31 -12.85
N LYS A 9 28.65 0.40 -11.77
CA LYS A 9 28.42 -0.07 -10.40
C LYS A 9 26.94 -0.16 -10.03
N LEU A 10 26.10 0.73 -10.58
CA LEU A 10 24.63 0.68 -10.42
C LEU A 10 24.03 -0.46 -11.24
N ASP A 11 24.51 -0.68 -12.46
CA ASP A 11 24.09 -1.80 -13.31
C ASP A 11 24.50 -3.15 -12.70
N TYR A 12 25.72 -3.26 -12.15
CA TYR A 12 26.13 -4.45 -11.39
C TYR A 12 25.33 -4.64 -10.10
N ALA A 13 24.96 -3.58 -9.39
CA ALA A 13 24.09 -3.67 -8.22
C ALA A 13 22.66 -4.12 -8.61
N PHE A 14 22.17 -3.68 -9.77
CA PHE A 14 20.87 -4.10 -10.31
C PHE A 14 20.90 -5.58 -10.74
N VAL A 15 21.95 -6.03 -11.43
CA VAL A 15 22.13 -7.42 -11.86
C VAL A 15 22.39 -8.37 -10.69
N LEU A 16 23.13 -7.96 -9.66
CA LEU A 16 23.36 -8.78 -8.47
C LEU A 16 22.14 -8.87 -7.53
N LEU A 17 21.17 -7.96 -7.65
CA LEU A 17 19.86 -8.10 -7.01
C LEU A 17 18.95 -9.08 -7.76
N ASP A 18 19.23 -9.34 -9.04
CA ASP A 18 18.46 -10.25 -9.90
C ASP A 18 18.94 -11.72 -9.77
N ASP A 19 20.24 -11.95 -9.57
CA ASP A 19 20.87 -13.28 -9.73
C ASP A 19 20.81 -14.22 -8.51
N LYS A 20 20.27 -13.78 -7.36
CA LYS A 20 20.06 -14.68 -6.20
C LYS A 20 18.58 -14.93 -5.91
N GLY A 21 17.95 -15.71 -6.78
CA GLY A 21 16.82 -16.59 -6.43
C GLY A 21 15.43 -15.95 -6.34
N ASN A 22 15.09 -14.98 -7.19
CA ASN A 22 13.88 -14.16 -7.00
C ASN A 22 12.83 -14.18 -8.13
N MET A 23 12.68 -15.28 -8.86
CA MET A 23 11.60 -15.40 -9.87
C MET A 23 10.17 -15.34 -9.24
N SER A 24 10.07 -15.42 -7.90
CA SER A 24 8.81 -15.30 -7.16
C SER A 24 8.42 -13.87 -6.79
N SER A 25 9.34 -12.97 -6.42
CA SER A 25 8.95 -11.63 -5.94
C SER A 25 8.67 -10.65 -7.07
N THR A 26 9.44 -10.68 -8.17
CA THR A 26 9.18 -9.81 -9.33
C THR A 26 7.83 -10.14 -9.98
N THR A 27 7.52 -11.44 -10.08
CA THR A 27 6.23 -11.92 -10.58
C THR A 27 5.08 -11.53 -9.63
N ALA A 28 5.25 -11.72 -8.32
CA ALA A 28 4.23 -11.32 -7.34
C ALA A 28 3.99 -9.81 -7.32
N PHE A 29 5.05 -9.01 -7.46
CA PHE A 29 4.96 -7.56 -7.58
C PHE A 29 4.14 -7.16 -8.81
N ALA A 30 4.44 -7.73 -9.98
CA ALA A 30 3.68 -7.47 -11.20
C ALA A 30 2.22 -7.90 -11.08
N GLN A 31 1.94 -9.08 -10.50
CA GLN A 31 0.57 -9.56 -10.27
C GLN A 31 -0.23 -8.65 -9.34
N LEU A 32 0.39 -8.13 -8.28
CA LEU A 32 -0.24 -7.17 -7.38
C LEU A 32 -0.59 -5.87 -8.11
N LEU A 33 0.32 -5.34 -8.92
CA LEU A 33 0.05 -4.13 -9.70
C LEU A 33 -1.07 -4.35 -10.73
N ASP A 34 -1.05 -5.47 -11.44
CA ASP A 34 -2.10 -5.85 -12.40
C ASP A 34 -3.47 -6.00 -11.73
N PHE A 35 -3.50 -6.60 -10.54
CA PHE A 35 -4.72 -6.68 -9.74
C PHE A 35 -5.28 -5.30 -9.42
N TRP A 36 -4.44 -4.41 -8.87
CA TRP A 36 -4.88 -3.06 -8.51
C TRP A 36 -5.25 -2.23 -9.73
N ALA A 37 -4.60 -2.43 -10.88
CA ALA A 37 -4.92 -1.73 -12.12
C ALA A 37 -6.34 -2.04 -12.60
N ARG A 38 -6.84 -3.24 -12.34
CA ARG A 38 -8.20 -3.67 -12.69
C ARG A 38 -9.23 -3.27 -11.63
N VAL A 39 -8.85 -3.33 -10.35
CA VAL A 39 -9.78 -3.08 -9.23
C VAL A 39 -9.99 -1.58 -8.96
N THR A 40 -8.95 -0.76 -9.10
CA THR A 40 -9.02 0.68 -8.83
C THR A 40 -10.15 1.41 -9.60
N PRO A 41 -10.35 1.19 -10.91
CA PRO A 41 -11.46 1.80 -11.63
C PRO A 41 -12.85 1.44 -11.07
N ALA A 42 -13.06 0.18 -10.66
CA ALA A 42 -14.32 -0.27 -10.07
C ALA A 42 -14.59 0.40 -8.71
N ILE A 43 -13.55 0.58 -7.89
CA ILE A 43 -13.65 1.33 -6.64
C ILE A 43 -14.05 2.78 -6.93
N LEU A 44 -13.40 3.45 -7.89
CA LEU A 44 -13.71 4.83 -8.24
C LEU A 44 -15.15 5.00 -8.73
N GLN A 45 -15.65 4.06 -9.53
CA GLN A 45 -17.06 4.04 -9.93
C GLN A 45 -17.97 3.94 -8.71
N LEU A 46 -17.70 3.02 -7.78
CA LEU A 46 -18.48 2.87 -6.56
C LEU A 46 -18.48 4.16 -5.71
N LEU A 47 -17.32 4.81 -5.59
CA LEU A 47 -17.20 6.04 -4.81
C LEU A 47 -18.08 7.14 -5.38
N SER A 48 -18.20 7.25 -6.71
CA SER A 48 -18.98 8.30 -7.40
C SER A 48 -20.47 8.37 -6.99
N HIS A 49 -20.98 7.34 -6.32
CA HIS A 49 -22.37 7.26 -5.87
C HIS A 49 -22.59 7.68 -4.41
N SER A 50 -21.55 7.79 -3.56
CA SER A 50 -21.73 8.11 -2.14
C SER A 50 -20.50 8.75 -1.51
N LYS A 51 -20.64 10.01 -1.08
CA LYS A 51 -19.61 10.75 -0.35
C LYS A 51 -19.23 10.08 0.97
N VAL A 52 -20.22 9.57 1.72
CA VAL A 52 -19.96 8.91 3.02
C VAL A 52 -19.13 7.64 2.81
N LEU A 53 -19.44 6.87 1.76
CA LEU A 53 -18.66 5.69 1.39
C LEU A 53 -17.25 6.07 0.95
N ALA A 54 -17.11 7.14 0.17
CA ALA A 54 -15.81 7.65 -0.25
C ALA A 54 -14.95 8.07 0.94
N ASP A 55 -15.49 8.79 1.92
CA ASP A 55 -14.74 9.19 3.11
C ASP A 55 -14.28 7.95 3.93
N MET A 56 -15.11 6.91 4.02
CA MET A 56 -14.75 5.65 4.68
C MET A 56 -13.64 4.88 3.93
N VAL A 57 -13.79 4.72 2.61
CA VAL A 57 -12.81 4.04 1.76
C VAL A 57 -11.48 4.79 1.75
N ASN A 58 -11.51 6.12 1.69
CA ASN A 58 -10.31 6.96 1.72
C ASN A 58 -9.47 6.71 2.98
N LEU A 59 -10.12 6.53 4.13
CA LEU A 59 -9.44 6.22 5.38
C LEU A 59 -8.75 4.85 5.32
N HIS A 60 -9.38 3.85 4.70
CA HIS A 60 -8.75 2.53 4.52
C HIS A 60 -7.53 2.60 3.61
N PHE A 61 -7.63 3.31 2.47
CA PHE A 61 -6.50 3.49 1.55
C PHE A 61 -5.35 4.25 2.21
N LEU A 62 -5.64 5.28 2.99
CA LEU A 62 -4.62 5.98 3.76
C LEU A 62 -3.88 5.03 4.72
N ASN A 63 -4.61 4.25 5.50
CA ASN A 63 -4.00 3.33 6.47
C ASN A 63 -3.11 2.29 5.76
N THR A 64 -3.52 1.83 4.57
CA THR A 64 -2.69 0.93 3.73
C THR A 64 -1.43 1.62 3.25
N ILE A 65 -1.52 2.86 2.76
CA ILE A 65 -0.36 3.65 2.35
C ILE A 65 0.61 3.82 3.51
N GLN A 66 0.13 4.19 4.70
CA GLN A 66 0.98 4.33 5.89
C GLN A 66 1.65 3.01 6.28
N ALA A 67 0.94 1.88 6.20
CA ALA A 67 1.53 0.57 6.48
C ALA A 67 2.64 0.23 5.47
N LEU A 68 2.45 0.55 4.18
CA LEU A 68 3.45 0.37 3.14
C LEU A 68 4.66 1.30 3.33
N GLN A 69 4.44 2.55 3.76
CA GLN A 69 5.51 3.50 4.12
C GLN A 69 6.34 2.98 5.29
N GLN A 70 5.70 2.46 6.35
CA GLN A 70 6.39 1.96 7.54
C GLN A 70 7.38 0.83 7.22
N VAL A 71 7.08 -0.01 6.22
CA VAL A 71 7.98 -1.10 5.79
C VAL A 71 8.89 -0.68 4.63
N ASN A 72 8.89 0.60 4.25
CA ASN A 72 9.64 1.15 3.11
C ASN A 72 9.38 0.36 1.80
N SER A 73 8.11 0.05 1.52
CA SER A 73 7.75 -0.79 0.39
C SER A 73 7.92 -0.07 -0.96
N ALA A 74 8.72 -0.65 -1.85
CA ALA A 74 8.84 -0.19 -3.24
C ALA A 74 7.51 -0.25 -4.03
N LEU A 75 6.54 -1.08 -3.60
CA LEU A 75 5.21 -1.15 -4.21
C LEU A 75 4.48 0.19 -4.09
N LEU A 76 4.71 0.93 -3.01
CA LEU A 76 4.00 2.18 -2.76
C LEU A 76 4.24 3.20 -3.87
N CYS A 77 5.46 3.29 -4.41
CA CYS A 77 5.79 4.22 -5.49
C CYS A 77 4.92 4.00 -6.73
N GLN A 78 4.52 2.75 -6.98
CA GLN A 78 3.68 2.38 -8.12
C GLN A 78 2.18 2.46 -7.79
N LEU A 79 1.78 2.06 -6.58
CA LEU A 79 0.38 2.07 -6.16
C LEU A 79 -0.15 3.47 -5.83
N TYR A 80 0.70 4.36 -5.31
CA TYR A 80 0.30 5.71 -4.92
C TYR A 80 -0.34 6.51 -6.06
N PRO A 81 0.26 6.63 -7.27
CA PRO A 81 -0.39 7.35 -8.38
C PRO A 81 -1.71 6.70 -8.81
N MET A 82 -1.84 5.38 -8.71
CA MET A 82 -3.10 4.67 -9.00
C MET A 82 -4.19 4.99 -7.97
N TRP A 83 -3.82 5.15 -6.71
CA TRP A 83 -4.76 5.38 -5.61
C TRP A 83 -5.00 6.85 -5.30
N ALA A 84 -4.20 7.78 -5.81
CA ALA A 84 -4.40 9.20 -5.61
C ALA A 84 -5.83 9.67 -5.95
N PRO A 85 -6.45 9.24 -7.09
CA PRO A 85 -7.83 9.60 -7.40
C PRO A 85 -8.87 9.08 -6.40
N ILE A 86 -8.59 7.97 -5.70
CA ILE A 86 -9.47 7.44 -4.65
C ILE A 86 -9.51 8.46 -3.51
N LEU A 87 -8.32 8.87 -3.03
CA LEU A 87 -8.17 9.84 -1.95
C LEU A 87 -8.77 11.22 -2.27
N THR A 88 -8.87 11.57 -3.55
CA THR A 88 -9.40 12.86 -4.01
C THR A 88 -10.79 12.77 -4.66
N ALA A 89 -11.47 11.63 -4.62
CA ALA A 89 -12.73 11.43 -5.36
C ALA A 89 -13.82 12.49 -5.06
N TYR A 90 -13.83 13.04 -3.84
CA TYR A 90 -14.74 14.11 -3.39
C TYR A 90 -14.03 15.31 -2.76
N HIS A 91 -12.70 15.34 -2.86
CA HIS A 91 -11.87 16.35 -2.24
C HIS A 91 -10.93 16.87 -3.32
N SER A 92 -10.98 18.16 -3.61
CA SER A 92 -10.15 18.79 -4.66
C SER A 92 -8.64 18.59 -4.43
N GLN A 93 -8.24 18.27 -3.20
CA GLN A 93 -6.91 17.82 -2.82
C GLN A 93 -7.04 16.77 -1.70
N VAL A 94 -6.02 15.95 -1.49
CA VAL A 94 -5.93 15.05 -0.33
C VAL A 94 -6.07 15.91 0.95
N PRO A 95 -7.08 15.67 1.80
CA PRO A 95 -7.31 16.47 3.01
C PRO A 95 -6.04 16.69 3.83
N ASN A 96 -5.86 17.90 4.35
CA ASN A 96 -4.62 18.28 5.05
C ASN A 96 -4.23 17.32 6.18
N GLN A 97 -5.21 16.75 6.90
CA GLN A 97 -4.97 15.75 7.94
C GLN A 97 -4.38 14.44 7.38
N LEU A 98 -4.79 14.03 6.18
CA LEU A 98 -4.22 12.89 5.48
C LEU A 98 -2.81 13.22 4.98
N ARG A 99 -2.61 14.44 4.45
CA ARG A 99 -1.31 14.94 3.99
C ARG A 99 -0.26 14.96 5.12
N ILE A 100 -0.61 15.49 6.30
CA ILE A 100 0.25 15.48 7.49
C ILE A 100 0.61 14.05 7.91
N LYS A 101 -0.34 13.13 7.83
CA LYS A 101 -0.12 11.70 8.12
C LYS A 101 0.83 11.00 7.13
N LEU A 102 0.81 11.40 5.86
CA LEU A 102 1.78 10.95 4.84
C LEU A 102 3.16 11.57 5.10
N ASP A 103 3.23 12.89 5.33
CA ASP A 103 4.48 13.63 5.53
C ASP A 103 5.21 13.20 6.82
N SER A 104 4.46 12.80 7.86
CA SER A 104 5.04 12.28 9.12
C SER A 104 5.77 10.94 8.98
N CYS A 105 5.54 10.18 7.90
CA CYS A 105 6.34 8.99 7.58
C CYS A 105 7.59 9.31 6.74
N GLU A 106 7.58 10.39 5.97
CA GLU A 106 8.71 10.80 5.12
C GLU A 106 9.84 11.46 5.92
N ASN A 107 9.50 12.17 7.00
CA ASN A 107 10.48 12.88 7.84
C ASN A 107 11.27 12.00 8.82
N GLN A 108 11.03 10.69 8.83
CA GLN A 108 11.80 9.77 9.67
C GLN A 108 12.21 8.56 8.82
N PRO A 109 13.28 8.66 8.01
CA PRO A 109 13.90 7.48 7.43
C PRO A 109 14.44 6.65 8.60
N SER A 110 13.66 5.67 9.06
CA SER A 110 14.18 4.64 9.94
C SER A 110 15.20 3.85 9.13
N LEU A 111 16.48 4.18 9.31
CA LEU A 111 17.63 3.49 8.72
C LEU A 111 17.61 1.98 9.03
N THR A 112 16.85 1.59 10.04
CA THR A 112 16.49 0.22 10.37
C THR A 112 15.08 -0.10 9.85
N PRO A 113 14.92 -1.02 8.88
CA PRO A 113 13.60 -1.52 8.54
C PRO A 113 12.96 -2.11 9.80
N PRO A 114 11.71 -1.77 10.15
CA PRO A 114 11.08 -2.33 11.33
C PRO A 114 11.04 -3.86 11.21
N PRO A 115 11.27 -4.60 12.31
CA PRO A 115 11.27 -6.05 12.27
C PRO A 115 9.92 -6.54 11.74
N ILE A 116 9.94 -7.12 10.53
CA ILE A 116 8.75 -7.57 9.81
C ILE A 116 7.90 -8.55 10.63
N SER A 117 8.51 -9.27 11.56
CA SER A 117 7.85 -10.16 12.51
C SER A 117 6.86 -9.42 13.41
N GLU A 118 7.21 -8.24 13.92
CA GLU A 118 6.31 -7.44 14.77
C GLU A 118 5.17 -6.83 13.95
N TRP A 119 5.44 -6.41 12.71
CA TRP A 119 4.40 -5.96 11.79
C TRP A 119 3.43 -7.10 11.44
N LEU A 120 3.95 -8.28 11.09
CA LEU A 120 3.15 -9.46 10.77
C LEU A 120 2.26 -9.89 11.94
N LYS A 121 2.77 -9.84 13.18
CA LYS A 121 1.96 -10.11 14.39
C LYS A 121 0.78 -9.14 14.49
N LYS A 122 1.03 -7.84 14.33
CA LYS A 122 -0.02 -6.81 14.37
C LYS A 122 -1.04 -6.99 13.25
N VAL A 123 -0.59 -7.33 12.05
CA VAL A 123 -1.47 -7.61 10.89
C VAL A 123 -2.33 -8.83 11.14
N ARG A 124 -1.73 -9.96 11.56
CA ARG A 124 -2.48 -11.18 11.89
C ARG A 124 -3.52 -10.95 12.97
N TYR A 125 -3.16 -10.20 14.01
CA TYR A 125 -4.10 -9.81 15.06
C TYR A 125 -5.27 -8.99 14.50
N LYS A 126 -4.99 -7.98 13.66
CA LYS A 126 -6.03 -7.18 13.01
C LYS A 126 -6.95 -8.02 12.11
N ILE A 127 -6.41 -8.98 11.35
CA ILE A 127 -7.20 -9.92 10.53
C ILE A 127 -8.13 -10.73 11.43
N ALA A 128 -7.61 -11.33 12.50
CA ALA A 128 -8.42 -12.10 13.44
C ALA A 128 -9.53 -11.27 14.09
N GLN A 129 -9.28 -9.99 14.39
CA GLN A 129 -10.31 -9.07 14.89
C GLN A 129 -11.41 -8.82 13.85
N VAL A 130 -11.05 -8.61 12.59
CA VAL A 130 -12.02 -8.44 11.50
C VAL A 130 -12.85 -9.71 11.31
N GLU A 131 -12.20 -10.88 11.27
CA GLU A 131 -12.90 -12.17 11.15
C GLU A 131 -13.90 -12.41 12.29
N LEU A 132 -13.53 -12.06 13.52
CA LEU A 132 -14.42 -12.17 14.69
C LEU A 132 -15.63 -11.23 14.57
N GLN A 133 -15.41 -9.99 14.13
CA GLN A 133 -16.49 -9.02 13.92
C GLN A 133 -17.41 -9.42 12.76
N THR A 134 -16.85 -9.88 11.64
CA THR A 134 -17.62 -10.37 10.50
C THR A 134 -18.45 -11.61 10.87
N SER A 135 -17.90 -12.50 11.69
CA SER A 135 -18.63 -13.67 12.20
C SER A 135 -19.77 -13.28 13.13
N ALA A 136 -19.58 -12.29 14.00
CA ALA A 136 -20.62 -11.77 14.90
C ALA A 136 -21.72 -10.96 14.19
N ALA A 137 -21.42 -10.44 13.00
CA ALA A 137 -22.36 -9.69 12.16
C ALA A 137 -23.21 -10.58 11.23
N SER A 138 -22.94 -11.88 11.15
CA SER A 138 -23.82 -12.80 10.42
C SER A 138 -25.12 -12.98 11.19
N PRO A 139 -26.28 -12.58 10.63
CA PRO A 139 -27.55 -12.87 11.25
C PRO A 139 -27.78 -14.37 11.10
N TYR A 140 -27.70 -15.10 12.21
CA TYR A 140 -28.27 -16.43 12.29
C TYR A 140 -29.76 -16.30 11.99
N TYR A 141 -30.19 -16.73 10.81
CA TYR A 141 -31.60 -16.90 10.49
C TYR A 141 -32.13 -18.02 11.41
N ASN A 142 -32.72 -17.64 12.55
CA ASN A 142 -33.62 -18.54 13.27
C ASN A 142 -34.91 -18.60 12.47
N VAL A 143 -35.13 -19.72 11.79
CA VAL A 143 -36.45 -20.21 11.35
C VAL A 143 -37.15 -20.81 12.55
#